data_AF-I2PXP5-F1
#
_entry.id   AF-I2PXP5-F1
#
_cell.length_a   1.000
_cell.length_b   1.000
_cell.length_c   1.000
_cell.angle_alpha   90.00
_cell.angle_beta   90.00
_cell.angle_gamma   90.00
#
_symmetry.space_group_name_H-M   'P 1'
#
loop_
_entity.id
_entity.type
_entity.pdbx_description
1 polymer ?
#
loop_
_entity_poly.entity_id
_entity_poly.type
_entity_poly.pdbx_seq_one_letter_code
_entity_poly.pdbx_strand_id
1 'polypeptide(L)'
;MLVDYAEILSRLEQALGRHFAASPSILNVPGVSAALKLDPFYYLALRPAFGELLGKWAGVTPSRAEETLSHTGNLVLGPRHVRYPQPLAVYEEGTRQVLKLAADFVPAEWIDRAVVMYGGQSGPLPVAGLRLVSGQKAALDAFFAGKTPLAALAFGDPAGT
;
A
#
# COMPACT_ATOMS: atom_id res chain seq x y z
N MET A 1 -21.95 18.51 -9.53
CA MET A 1 -22.08 17.97 -8.16
C MET A 1 -20.67 17.82 -7.61
N LEU A 2 -20.36 18.45 -6.48
CA LEU A 2 -19.04 18.33 -5.85
C LEU A 2 -18.91 16.92 -5.27
N VAL A 3 -17.83 16.21 -5.57
CA VAL A 3 -17.56 14.89 -5.01
C VAL A 3 -17.05 15.06 -3.58
N ASP A 4 -17.71 14.43 -2.62
CA ASP A 4 -17.25 14.43 -1.22
C ASP A 4 -16.20 13.33 -1.01
N TYR A 5 -14.94 13.67 -1.25
CA TYR A 5 -13.83 12.74 -1.05
C TYR A 5 -13.62 12.35 0.42
N ALA A 6 -14.02 13.18 1.39
CA ALA A 6 -13.87 12.87 2.80
C ALA A 6 -14.86 11.80 3.25
N GLU A 7 -16.11 11.88 2.77
CA GLU A 7 -17.12 10.85 2.99
C GLU A 7 -16.70 9.52 2.35
N ILE A 8 -16.24 9.56 1.09
CA ILE A 8 -15.79 8.35 0.40
C ILE A 8 -14.59 7.73 1.12
N LEU A 9 -13.60 8.54 1.52
CA LEU A 9 -12.43 8.04 2.25
C LEU A 9 -12.84 7.33 3.55
N SER A 10 -13.77 7.91 4.28
CA SER A 10 -14.30 7.32 5.52
C SER A 10 -15.00 5.98 5.27
N ARG A 11 -15.73 5.85 4.15
CA ARG A 11 -16.34 4.58 3.73
C ARG A 11 -15.28 3.54 3.33
N LEU A 12 -14.25 3.95 2.60
CA LEU A 12 -13.13 3.06 2.21
C LEU A 12 -12.41 2.53 3.45
N GLU A 13 -12.12 3.39 4.43
CA GLU A 13 -11.45 3.03 5.68
C GLU A 13 -12.28 2.03 6.51
N GLN A 14 -13.57 2.32 6.69
CA GLN A 14 -14.49 1.41 7.39
C GLN A 14 -14.61 0.06 6.69
N ALA A 15 -14.75 0.07 5.37
CA ALA A 15 -14.89 -1.15 4.58
C ALA A 15 -13.62 -2.01 4.67
N LEU A 16 -12.44 -1.40 4.52
CA LEU A 16 -11.15 -2.09 4.64
C LEU A 16 -11.02 -2.80 5.99
N GLY A 17 -11.27 -2.09 7.09
CA GLY A 17 -11.14 -2.70 8.43
C GLY A 17 -12.18 -3.79 8.68
N ARG A 18 -13.45 -3.60 8.31
CA ARG A 18 -14.49 -4.63 8.46
C ARG A 18 -14.18 -5.90 7.67
N HIS A 19 -13.71 -5.75 6.43
CA HIS A 19 -13.31 -6.90 5.61
C HIS A 19 -12.05 -7.57 6.14
N PHE A 20 -11.11 -6.81 6.71
CA PHE A 20 -9.95 -7.36 7.38
C PHE A 20 -10.35 -8.20 8.60
N ALA A 21 -11.29 -7.73 9.43
CA ALA A 21 -11.80 -8.52 10.58
C ALA A 21 -12.37 -9.87 10.14
N ALA A 22 -13.05 -9.91 8.98
CA ALA A 22 -13.61 -11.15 8.44
C ALA A 22 -12.55 -12.05 7.76
N SER A 23 -11.54 -11.46 7.15
CA SER A 23 -10.49 -12.18 6.42
C SER A 23 -9.14 -11.46 6.57
N PRO A 24 -8.36 -11.78 7.61
CA PRO A 24 -7.11 -11.07 7.86
C PRO A 24 -6.06 -11.20 6.74
N SER A 25 -6.12 -12.28 5.95
CA SER A 25 -5.19 -12.55 4.85
C SER A 25 -5.28 -11.56 3.67
N ILE A 26 -6.26 -10.66 3.66
CA ILE A 26 -6.33 -9.60 2.64
C ILE A 26 -5.19 -8.57 2.76
N LEU A 27 -4.58 -8.46 3.95
CA LEU A 27 -3.44 -7.57 4.22
C LEU A 27 -2.25 -8.36 4.80
N ASN A 28 -1.05 -7.94 4.41
CA ASN A 28 0.21 -8.27 5.06
C ASN A 28 0.67 -9.75 5.03
N VAL A 29 0.12 -10.56 4.12
CA VAL A 29 0.54 -11.95 3.85
C VAL A 29 1.16 -12.03 2.44
N PRO A 30 2.48 -12.24 2.33
CA PRO A 30 3.17 -12.46 1.05
C PRO A 30 2.49 -13.53 0.18
N GLY A 31 2.38 -13.23 -1.12
CA GLY A 31 1.75 -14.13 -2.10
C GLY A 31 0.22 -14.21 -2.06
N VAL A 32 -0.44 -13.60 -1.06
CA VAL A 32 -1.91 -13.66 -0.89
C VAL A 32 -2.55 -12.28 -0.85
N SER A 33 -1.96 -11.34 -0.10
CA SER A 33 -2.59 -10.07 0.22
C SER A 33 -2.57 -9.05 -0.92
N ALA A 34 -3.56 -8.16 -0.90
CA ALA A 34 -3.67 -7.05 -1.85
C ALA A 34 -2.76 -5.87 -1.49
N ALA A 35 -2.36 -5.76 -0.22
CA ALA A 35 -1.35 -4.81 0.22
C ALA A 35 -0.48 -5.40 1.33
N LEU A 36 0.81 -5.05 1.34
CA LEU A 36 1.79 -5.52 2.30
C LEU A 36 2.48 -4.35 2.96
N LYS A 37 2.63 -4.38 4.29
CA LYS A 37 3.34 -3.32 5.00
C LYS A 37 4.81 -3.43 4.70
N LEU A 38 5.36 -2.41 4.04
CA LEU A 38 6.74 -2.40 3.57
C LEU A 38 7.68 -1.83 4.64
N ASP A 39 7.21 -0.80 5.35
CA ASP A 39 7.93 -0.17 6.44
C ASP A 39 6.93 0.49 7.43
N PRO A 40 7.39 1.20 8.49
CA PRO A 40 6.49 1.88 9.42
C PRO A 40 5.62 2.97 8.79
N PHE A 41 5.97 3.48 7.61
CA PHE A 41 5.31 4.62 6.96
C PHE A 41 4.44 4.22 5.78
N TYR A 42 4.68 3.08 5.13
CA TYR A 42 4.04 2.72 3.87
C TYR A 42 3.69 1.25 3.74
N TYR A 43 2.57 1.01 3.07
CA TYR A 43 2.21 -0.26 2.45
C TYR A 43 2.50 -0.20 0.96
N LEU A 44 2.88 -1.35 0.42
CA LEU A 44 2.89 -1.64 -1.00
C LEU A 44 1.52 -2.23 -1.40
N ALA A 45 0.73 -1.47 -2.16
CA ALA A 45 -0.61 -1.84 -2.60
C ALA A 45 -0.59 -2.32 -4.07
N LEU A 46 -1.00 -3.56 -4.32
CA LEU A 46 -0.93 -4.18 -5.64
C LEU A 46 -1.97 -3.62 -6.61
N ARG A 47 -1.54 -3.28 -7.82
CA ARG A 47 -2.44 -2.84 -8.90
C ARG A 47 -2.83 -4.03 -9.80
N PRO A 48 -4.08 -4.10 -10.29
CA PRO A 48 -5.24 -3.27 -9.91
C PRO A 48 -5.96 -3.77 -8.65
N ALA A 49 -5.55 -4.94 -8.13
CA ALA A 49 -6.30 -5.71 -7.13
C ALA A 49 -6.71 -4.91 -5.89
N PHE A 50 -5.83 -4.06 -5.35
CA PHE A 50 -6.12 -3.27 -4.16
C PHE A 50 -7.28 -2.29 -4.40
N GLY A 51 -7.24 -1.52 -5.49
CA GLY A 51 -8.29 -0.56 -5.84
C GLY A 51 -9.62 -1.23 -6.16
N GLU A 52 -9.58 -2.38 -6.84
CA GLU A 52 -10.78 -3.18 -7.16
C GLU A 52 -11.47 -3.72 -5.91
N LEU A 53 -10.70 -4.33 -5.00
CA LEU A 53 -11.22 -4.86 -3.75
C LEU A 53 -11.77 -3.74 -2.86
N LEU A 54 -11.03 -2.65 -2.71
CA LEU A 54 -11.43 -1.53 -1.88
C LEU A 54 -12.72 -0.88 -2.40
N GLY A 55 -12.82 -0.67 -3.71
CA GLY A 55 -14.04 -0.16 -4.34
C GLY A 55 -15.23 -1.10 -4.12
N LYS A 56 -15.03 -2.40 -4.37
CA LYS A 56 -16.05 -3.44 -4.16
C LYS A 56 -16.57 -3.46 -2.72
N TRP A 57 -15.68 -3.40 -1.74
CA TRP A 57 -16.05 -3.43 -0.32
C TRP A 57 -16.78 -2.17 0.15
N ALA A 58 -16.38 -1.00 -0.35
CA ALA A 58 -16.98 0.27 0.02
C ALA A 58 -18.24 0.62 -0.80
N GLY A 59 -18.61 -0.20 -1.79
CA GLY A 59 -19.75 0.06 -2.67
C GLY A 59 -19.53 1.25 -3.61
N VAL A 60 -18.28 1.48 -4.04
CA VAL A 60 -17.91 2.52 -5.01
C VAL A 60 -17.12 1.92 -6.18
N THR A 61 -17.02 2.61 -7.31
CA THR A 61 -16.23 2.11 -8.44
C THR A 61 -14.74 2.08 -8.08
N PRO A 62 -13.94 1.15 -8.65
CA PRO A 62 -12.48 1.13 -8.43
C PRO A 62 -11.83 2.47 -8.79
N SER A 63 -12.25 3.09 -9.89
CA SER A 63 -11.79 4.42 -10.31
C SER A 63 -12.05 5.50 -9.25
N ARG A 64 -13.21 5.46 -8.60
CA ARG A 64 -13.56 6.44 -7.54
C ARG A 64 -12.76 6.20 -6.28
N ALA A 65 -12.49 4.94 -5.92
CA ALA A 65 -11.62 4.61 -4.80
C ALA A 65 -10.21 5.16 -5.03
N GLU A 66 -9.61 4.89 -6.20
CA GLU A 66 -8.27 5.37 -6.56
C GLU A 66 -8.17 6.90 -6.62
N GLU A 67 -9.17 7.56 -7.21
CA GLU A 67 -9.27 9.02 -7.25
C GLU A 67 -9.36 9.60 -5.83
N THR A 68 -10.18 9.00 -4.97
CA THR A 68 -10.31 9.43 -3.56
C THR A 68 -8.99 9.31 -2.82
N LEU A 69 -8.28 8.18 -2.95
CA LEU A 69 -6.97 8.00 -2.31
C LEU A 69 -5.97 9.05 -2.82
N SER A 70 -5.99 9.34 -4.12
CA SER A 70 -5.11 10.34 -4.76
C SER A 70 -5.38 11.75 -4.23
N HIS A 71 -6.65 12.17 -4.20
CA HIS A 71 -7.06 13.51 -3.76
C HIS A 71 -6.93 13.74 -2.25
N THR A 72 -6.97 12.69 -1.45
CA THR A 72 -6.85 12.78 0.02
C THR A 72 -5.45 12.50 0.54
N GLY A 73 -4.47 12.26 -0.34
CA GLY A 73 -3.09 11.97 0.04
C GLY A 73 -2.86 10.56 0.59
N ASN A 74 -3.85 9.66 0.46
CA ASN A 74 -3.75 8.25 0.83
C ASN A 74 -3.23 7.36 -0.32
N LEU A 75 -2.67 7.99 -1.35
CA LEU A 75 -1.87 7.37 -2.40
C LEU A 75 -0.64 8.25 -2.66
N VAL A 76 0.55 7.66 -2.63
CA VAL A 76 1.78 8.39 -2.90
C VAL A 76 1.91 8.64 -4.40
N LEU A 77 1.90 9.92 -4.78
CA LEU A 77 2.09 10.36 -6.17
C LEU A 77 3.36 11.18 -6.30
N GLY A 78 4.22 10.85 -7.25
CA GLY A 78 5.52 11.48 -7.47
C GLY A 78 5.43 12.93 -7.97
N PRO A 79 6.57 13.51 -8.37
CA PRO A 79 6.61 14.85 -8.97
C PRO A 79 5.62 14.96 -10.15
N ARG A 80 4.89 16.07 -10.23
CA ARG A 80 3.76 16.28 -11.18
C ARG A 80 2.51 15.43 -10.90
N HIS A 81 2.37 14.89 -9.69
CA HIS A 81 1.18 14.16 -9.24
C HIS A 81 0.89 12.90 -10.07
N VAL A 82 1.94 12.16 -10.44
CA VAL A 82 1.86 10.93 -11.24
C VAL A 82 2.24 9.70 -10.42
N ARG A 83 1.66 8.54 -10.76
CA ARG A 83 2.06 7.25 -10.16
C ARG A 83 3.48 6.86 -10.56
N TYR A 84 4.08 5.97 -9.79
CA TYR A 84 5.37 5.40 -10.16
C TYR A 84 5.21 4.57 -11.44
N PRO A 85 5.96 4.86 -12.52
CA PRO A 85 5.66 4.32 -13.85
C PRO A 85 6.20 2.90 -14.06
N GLN A 86 7.14 2.43 -13.25
CA GLN A 86 7.81 1.15 -13.43
C GLN A 86 7.30 0.10 -12.44
N PRO A 87 7.27 -1.19 -12.82
CA PRO A 87 7.11 -2.27 -11.86
C PRO A 87 8.23 -2.24 -10.81
N LEU A 88 7.87 -2.51 -9.56
CA LEU A 88 8.78 -2.56 -8.43
C LEU A 88 9.36 -3.96 -8.31
N ALA A 89 10.68 -4.07 -8.33
CA ALA A 89 11.36 -5.32 -8.02
C ALA A 89 11.38 -5.54 -6.50
N VAL A 90 10.75 -6.62 -6.05
CA VAL A 90 10.63 -7.00 -4.63
C VAL A 90 11.07 -8.43 -4.44
N TYR A 91 11.45 -8.77 -3.21
CA TYR A 91 11.71 -10.14 -2.81
C TYR A 91 11.19 -10.36 -1.38
N GLU A 92 10.89 -11.62 -1.05
CA GLU A 92 10.61 -12.02 0.32
C GLU A 92 11.93 -12.38 1.02
N GLU A 93 12.12 -11.91 2.24
CA GLU A 93 13.30 -12.19 3.06
C GLU A 93 13.53 -13.70 3.18
N GLY A 94 14.80 -14.11 3.07
CA GLY A 94 15.16 -15.52 3.04
C GLY A 94 15.00 -16.20 1.68
N THR A 95 14.41 -15.53 0.69
CA THR A 95 14.29 -16.06 -0.69
C THR A 95 15.30 -15.42 -1.64
N ARG A 96 15.56 -16.12 -2.75
CA ARG A 96 16.36 -15.60 -3.89
C ARG A 96 15.50 -15.01 -5.00
N GLN A 97 14.19 -15.21 -4.93
CA GLN A 97 13.28 -14.90 -6.02
C GLN A 97 12.92 -13.42 -5.99
N VAL A 98 13.23 -12.73 -7.09
CA VAL A 98 12.80 -11.35 -7.31
C VAL A 98 11.55 -11.35 -8.17
N LEU A 99 10.50 -10.71 -7.69
CA LEU A 99 9.24 -10.48 -8.40
C LEU A 99 9.17 -9.02 -8.86
N LYS A 100 8.56 -8.78 -10.01
CA LYS A 100 8.27 -7.42 -10.50
C LYS A 100 6.78 -7.16 -10.34
N LEU A 101 6.42 -6.26 -9.43
CA LEU A 101 5.02 -5.98 -9.10
C LEU A 101 4.62 -4.58 -9.57
N ALA A 102 3.49 -4.49 -10.26
CA ALA A 102 2.81 -3.21 -10.43
C ALA A 102 2.11 -2.86 -9.12
N ALA A 103 2.59 -1.83 -8.43
CA ALA A 103 2.06 -1.44 -7.14
C ALA A 103 2.18 0.07 -6.93
N ASP A 104 1.39 0.58 -6.01
CA ASP A 104 1.44 1.94 -5.52
C ASP A 104 1.83 1.93 -4.03
N PHE A 105 2.26 3.07 -3.49
CA PHE A 105 2.53 3.21 -2.06
C PHE A 105 1.37 3.91 -1.38
N VAL A 106 0.92 3.36 -0.27
CA VAL A 106 -0.19 3.89 0.55
C VAL A 106 0.36 4.20 1.94
N PRO A 107 0.11 5.39 2.51
CA PRO A 107 0.51 5.70 3.88
C PRO A 107 0.00 4.66 4.88
N ALA A 108 0.89 4.13 5.70
CA ALA A 108 0.57 3.08 6.67
C ALA A 108 -0.45 3.54 7.69
N GLU A 109 -0.42 4.82 8.09
CA GLU A 109 -1.37 5.39 9.04
C GLU A 109 -2.83 5.11 8.66
N TRP A 110 -3.18 5.24 7.38
CA TRP A 110 -4.56 5.05 6.93
C TRP A 110 -5.01 3.59 7.02
N ILE A 111 -4.18 2.65 6.58
CA ILE A 111 -4.49 1.21 6.65
C ILE A 111 -4.45 0.72 8.11
N ASP A 112 -3.44 1.13 8.87
CA ASP A 112 -3.28 0.75 10.28
C ASP A 112 -4.45 1.27 11.12
N ARG A 113 -4.89 2.50 10.89
CA ARG A 113 -6.08 3.05 11.55
C ARG A 113 -7.33 2.27 11.18
N ALA A 114 -7.51 1.89 9.91
CA ALA A 114 -8.64 1.09 9.48
C ALA A 114 -8.72 -0.25 10.23
N VAL A 115 -7.61 -0.99 10.33
CA VAL A 115 -7.59 -2.30 10.98
C VAL A 115 -7.68 -2.22 12.50
N VAL A 116 -7.19 -1.15 13.12
CA VAL A 116 -7.36 -0.92 14.56
C VAL A 116 -8.81 -0.55 14.88
N MET A 117 -9.35 0.46 14.20
CA MET A 117 -10.67 1.01 14.52
C MET A 117 -11.82 0.10 14.11
N TYR A 118 -11.70 -0.57 12.95
CA TYR A 118 -12.78 -1.35 12.36
C TYR A 118 -12.43 -2.82 12.14
N GLY A 119 -11.15 -3.18 12.25
CA GLY A 119 -10.65 -4.55 12.10
C GLY A 119 -10.41 -5.30 13.41
N GLY A 120 -10.52 -4.62 14.57
CA GLY A 120 -10.34 -5.22 15.89
C GLY A 120 -8.87 -5.55 16.25
N GLN A 121 -7.90 -5.01 15.52
CA GLN A 121 -6.49 -5.16 15.89
C GLN A 121 -6.14 -4.29 17.11
N SER A 122 -5.30 -4.82 17.99
CA SER A 122 -4.79 -4.09 19.16
C SER A 122 -3.77 -3.01 18.82
N GLY A 123 -3.27 -2.99 17.58
CA GLY A 123 -2.27 -2.05 17.09
C GLY A 123 -2.05 -2.15 15.58
N PRO A 124 -1.09 -1.38 15.04
CA PRO A 124 -0.74 -1.44 13.62
C PRO A 124 -0.22 -2.83 13.23
N LEU A 125 -0.37 -3.21 11.96
CA LEU A 125 0.19 -4.49 11.49
C LEU A 125 1.73 -4.44 11.54
N PRO A 126 2.39 -5.59 11.75
CA PRO A 126 3.84 -5.67 11.68
C PRO A 126 4.32 -5.41 10.24
N VAL A 127 5.57 -4.99 10.08
CA VAL A 127 6.19 -4.92 8.75
C VAL A 127 6.29 -6.33 8.17
N ALA A 128 5.85 -6.54 6.93
CA ALA A 128 5.96 -7.83 6.24
C ALA A 128 7.43 -8.18 5.96
N GLY A 129 7.71 -9.46 5.73
CA GLY A 129 9.01 -9.93 5.22
C GLY A 129 9.29 -9.56 3.76
N LEU A 130 8.61 -8.55 3.19
CA LEU A 130 8.82 -8.10 1.81
C LEU A 130 9.80 -6.93 1.77
N ARG A 131 10.74 -6.95 0.84
CA ARG A 131 11.74 -5.89 0.64
C ARG A 131 11.81 -5.49 -0.83
N LEU A 132 12.13 -4.22 -1.07
CA LEU A 132 12.50 -3.69 -2.38
C LEU A 132 13.97 -4.01 -2.66
N VAL A 133 14.28 -4.36 -3.90
CA VAL A 133 15.69 -4.53 -4.31
C VAL A 133 16.42 -3.19 -4.23
N SER A 134 17.60 -3.19 -3.59
CA SER A 134 18.42 -2.02 -3.27
C SER A 134 18.71 -1.11 -4.47
N GLY A 135 18.93 -1.70 -5.66
CA GLY A 135 19.22 -0.98 -6.90
C GLY A 135 18.14 0.02 -7.34
N GLN A 136 16.93 -0.06 -6.79
CA GLN A 136 15.84 0.89 -7.08
C GLN A 136 15.80 2.08 -6.10
N LYS A 137 16.61 2.07 -5.04
CA LYS A 137 16.54 3.07 -3.98
C LYS A 137 16.65 4.49 -4.51
N ALA A 138 17.64 4.77 -5.36
CA ALA A 138 17.86 6.12 -5.90
C ALA A 138 16.65 6.63 -6.72
N ALA A 139 16.04 5.76 -7.53
CA ALA A 139 14.85 6.11 -8.32
C ALA A 139 13.62 6.36 -7.42
N LEU A 140 13.48 5.57 -6.35
CA LEU A 140 12.40 5.72 -5.39
C LEU A 140 12.59 6.94 -4.50
N ASP A 141 13.81 7.25 -4.05
CA ASP A 141 14.11 8.49 -3.32
C ASP A 141 13.69 9.72 -4.16
N ALA A 142 13.98 9.71 -5.47
CA ALA A 142 13.54 10.77 -6.39
C ALA A 142 12.01 10.82 -6.56
N PHE A 143 11.33 9.67 -6.58
CA PHE A 143 9.87 9.60 -6.64
C PHE A 143 9.21 10.12 -5.35
N PHE A 144 9.81 9.84 -4.20
CA PHE A 144 9.37 10.29 -2.88
C PHE A 144 9.80 11.73 -2.54
N ALA A 145 10.45 12.45 -3.46
CA ALA A 145 10.85 13.83 -3.24
C ALA A 145 9.69 14.70 -2.71
N GLY A 146 9.95 15.40 -1.60
CA GLY A 146 8.95 16.21 -0.90
C GLY A 146 7.96 15.43 -0.01
N LYS A 147 8.21 14.14 0.25
CA LYS A 147 7.41 13.28 1.15
C LYS A 147 8.31 12.56 2.15
N THR A 148 7.70 11.88 3.12
CA THR A 148 8.44 10.97 4.01
C THR A 148 9.12 9.89 3.17
N PRO A 149 10.46 9.75 3.23
CA PRO A 149 11.15 8.74 2.45
C PRO A 149 10.83 7.33 2.96
N LEU A 150 11.01 6.34 2.09
CA LEU A 150 11.00 4.93 2.51
C LEU A 150 12.14 4.69 3.50
N ALA A 151 11.87 3.96 4.57
CA ALA A 151 12.85 3.61 5.58
C ALA A 151 13.94 2.70 4.99
N ALA A 152 15.15 2.74 5.56
CA ALA A 152 16.25 1.88 5.09
C ALA A 152 15.90 0.39 5.12
N LEU A 153 15.09 -0.04 6.10
CA LEU A 153 14.62 -1.41 6.24
C LEU A 153 13.70 -1.87 5.09
N ALA A 154 13.13 -0.96 4.30
CA ALA A 154 12.31 -1.29 3.15
C ALA A 154 13.15 -1.89 2.00
N PHE A 155 14.48 -1.74 2.05
CA PHE A 155 15.40 -2.12 0.99
C PHE A 155 16.35 -3.22 1.45
N GLY A 156 16.79 -4.03 0.49
CA GLY A 156 17.89 -4.96 0.67
C GLY A 156 18.20 -5.71 -0.61
N ASP A 157 18.97 -6.79 -0.47
CA ASP A 157 19.33 -7.67 -1.57
C ASP A 157 18.87 -9.11 -1.30
N PRO A 158 18.43 -9.84 -2.34
CA PRO A 158 18.02 -11.23 -2.21
C PRO A 158 19.20 -12.11 -1.79
N ALA A 159 18.92 -13.18 -1.07
CA ALA A 159 19.96 -14.01 -0.44
C ALA A 159 20.98 -14.58 -1.46
N GLY A 160 22.26 -14.29 -1.27
CA GLY A 160 23.35 -14.81 -2.12
C GLY A 160 23.64 -13.98 -3.38
N THR A 161 23.48 -12.65 -3.27
CA THR A 161 24.04 -11.66 -4.20
C THR A 161 25.50 -11.36 -3.87
#